data_AF-A0AA96MJC1-F1
#
_entry.id   AF-A0AA96MJC1-F1
#
_cell.length_a   1.000
_cell.length_b   1.000
_cell.length_c   1.000
_cell.angle_alpha   90.00
_cell.angle_beta   90.00
_cell.angle_gamma   90.00
#
_symmetry.space_group_name_H-M   'P 1'
#
loop_
_entity.id
_entity.type
_entity.pdbx_description
1 polymer ?
#
loop_
_entity_poly.entity_id
_entity_poly.type
_entity_poly.pdbx_seq_one_letter_code
_entity_poly.pdbx_strand_id
1 'polypeptide(L)'
;MSGITAGTVFHLQDLINIRPFQISSRTLSLNHLAGSSGEAPEWVLYAMAAGETISSETAPRSKIIHVLEGELHMLVAELPCHLTSGASVIVTADTWHEFAAHSSCKFIQISL
;
A
#
# COMPACT_ATOMS: atom_id res chain seq x y z
N MET A 1 2.63 -18.15 -1.29
CA MET A 1 3.54 -18.04 -0.14
C MET A 1 4.51 -16.90 -0.43
N SER A 2 4.59 -15.87 0.41
CA SER A 2 5.27 -14.61 0.04
C SER A 2 6.79 -14.66 0.04
N GLY A 3 7.40 -15.82 0.34
CA GLY A 3 8.86 -15.99 0.37
C GLY A 3 9.54 -15.35 1.58
N ILE A 4 8.76 -14.81 2.51
CA ILE A 4 9.21 -14.19 3.76
C ILE A 4 9.21 -15.28 4.83
N THR A 5 10.36 -15.49 5.48
CA THR A 5 10.54 -16.47 6.56
C THR A 5 11.12 -15.80 7.80
N ALA A 6 10.77 -16.35 8.97
CA ALA A 6 11.29 -15.87 10.25
C ALA A 6 12.83 -15.86 10.26
N GLY A 7 13.42 -14.76 10.76
CA GLY A 7 14.88 -14.61 10.89
C GLY A 7 15.61 -14.21 9.60
N THR A 8 14.89 -13.93 8.50
CA THR A 8 15.49 -13.40 7.26
C THR A 8 15.23 -11.91 7.11
N VAL A 9 16.26 -11.17 6.68
CA VAL A 9 16.16 -9.75 6.38
C VAL A 9 15.69 -9.59 4.93
N PHE A 10 14.68 -8.75 4.72
CA PHE A 10 14.15 -8.41 3.41
C PHE A 10 13.71 -6.95 3.38
N HIS A 11 13.65 -6.37 2.18
CA HIS A 11 13.11 -5.03 1.97
C HIS A 11 11.81 -5.13 1.17
N LEU A 12 10.74 -4.53 1.68
CA LEU A 12 9.42 -4.58 1.05
C LEU A 12 9.43 -4.03 -0.39
N GLN A 13 10.23 -3.00 -0.64
CA GLN A 13 10.39 -2.39 -1.96
C GLN A 13 11.00 -3.32 -3.01
N ASP A 14 11.76 -4.34 -2.60
CA ASP A 14 12.40 -5.30 -3.51
C ASP A 14 11.44 -6.45 -3.88
N LEU A 15 10.33 -6.57 -3.16
CA LEU A 15 9.32 -7.60 -3.39
C LEU A 15 8.34 -7.25 -4.50
N ILE A 16 8.39 -6.03 -5.05
CA ILE A 16 7.55 -5.58 -6.14
C ILE A 16 8.30 -4.62 -7.06
N ASN A 17 8.04 -4.71 -8.36
CA ASN A 17 8.73 -3.91 -9.36
C ASN A 17 7.75 -2.97 -10.05
N ILE A 18 8.20 -1.73 -10.29
CA ILE A 18 7.51 -0.80 -11.18
C ILE A 18 7.64 -1.33 -12.60
N ARG A 19 6.54 -1.30 -13.34
CA ARG A 19 6.51 -1.66 -14.76
C ARG A 19 5.90 -0.50 -15.55
N PRO A 20 6.45 -0.13 -16.71
CA PRO A 20 5.92 0.98 -17.50
C PRO A 20 4.42 0.81 -17.78
N PHE A 21 3.66 1.90 -17.61
CA PHE A 21 2.21 1.97 -17.92
C PHE A 21 1.38 0.91 -17.19
N GLN A 22 1.77 0.55 -15.97
CA GLN A 22 1.12 -0.49 -15.20
C GLN A 22 1.08 -0.18 -13.72
N ILE A 23 -0.02 -0.58 -13.10
CA ILE A 23 -0.16 -0.80 -11.66
C ILE A 23 0.04 -2.29 -11.38
N SER A 24 1.07 -2.62 -10.60
CA SER A 24 1.30 -3.98 -10.10
C SER A 24 0.94 -4.04 -8.63
N SER A 25 0.32 -5.14 -8.20
CA SER A 25 0.05 -5.40 -6.78
C SER A 25 0.54 -6.79 -6.36
N ARG A 26 0.89 -6.93 -5.08
CA ARG A 26 1.31 -8.20 -4.46
C ARG A 26 0.81 -8.28 -3.03
N THR A 27 -0.14 -9.17 -2.78
CA THR A 27 -0.57 -9.51 -1.41
C THR A 27 0.52 -10.30 -0.68
N LEU A 28 0.81 -9.90 0.55
CA LEU A 28 1.74 -10.57 1.44
C LEU A 28 0.98 -11.45 2.44
N SER A 29 1.13 -12.76 2.32
CA SER A 29 0.59 -13.73 3.27
C SER A 29 1.52 -13.83 4.48
N LEU A 30 1.27 -12.99 5.48
CA LEU A 30 2.01 -12.95 6.75
C LEU A 30 1.29 -13.70 7.89
N ASN A 31 0.47 -14.70 7.54
CA ASN A 31 -0.41 -15.44 8.46
C ASN A 31 0.33 -16.10 9.63
N HIS A 32 1.64 -16.32 9.52
CA HIS A 32 2.49 -16.86 10.58
C HIS A 32 2.87 -15.82 11.65
N LEU A 33 2.62 -14.53 11.43
CA LEU A 33 2.83 -13.44 12.39
C LEU A 33 1.59 -13.16 13.25
N ALA A 34 0.42 -13.69 12.88
CA ALA A 34 -0.81 -13.45 13.61
C ALA A 34 -0.85 -14.31 14.88
N GLY A 35 -0.76 -13.66 16.04
CA GLY A 35 -1.14 -14.27 17.32
C GLY A 35 -2.63 -14.67 17.29
N SER A 36 -2.95 -15.77 17.94
CA SER A 36 -4.26 -16.42 17.91
C SER A 36 -5.35 -15.60 18.62
N SER A 37 -5.86 -14.54 17.99
CA SER A 37 -7.20 -13.95 18.25
C SER A 37 -7.39 -12.70 17.39
N GLY A 38 -8.06 -12.84 16.24
CA GLY A 38 -8.46 -11.71 15.39
C GLY A 38 -8.42 -12.04 13.89
N GLU A 39 -9.13 -11.27 13.08
CA GLU A 39 -8.95 -11.27 11.62
C GLU A 39 -7.57 -10.70 11.30
N ALA A 40 -6.78 -11.42 10.49
CA ALA A 40 -5.44 -10.97 10.17
C ALA A 40 -5.50 -9.67 9.33
N PRO A 41 -4.60 -8.71 9.56
CA PRO A 41 -4.45 -7.57 8.67
C PRO A 41 -4.09 -8.05 7.27
N GLU A 42 -4.66 -7.40 6.25
CA GLU A 42 -4.29 -7.65 4.87
C GLU A 42 -3.16 -6.70 4.47
N TRP A 43 -2.08 -7.25 3.93
CA TRP A 43 -0.91 -6.50 3.50
C TRP A 43 -0.78 -6.58 1.99
N VAL A 44 -0.87 -5.46 1.30
CA VAL A 44 -0.76 -5.42 -0.17
C VAL A 44 0.29 -4.40 -0.57
N LEU A 45 1.30 -4.86 -1.29
CA LEU A 45 2.27 -3.98 -1.95
C LEU A 45 1.72 -3.50 -3.27
N TYR A 46 1.96 -2.24 -3.60
CA TYR A 46 1.66 -1.64 -4.89
C TYR A 46 2.92 -1.03 -5.49
N ALA A 47 3.03 -1.14 -6.81
CA ALA A 47 4.00 -0.41 -7.62
C ALA A 47 3.25 0.23 -8.79
N MET A 48 3.27 1.56 -8.83
CA MET A 48 2.59 2.36 -9.84
C MET A 48 3.63 3.05 -10.72
N ALA A 49 3.46 2.96 -12.04
CA ALA A 49 4.18 3.84 -12.95
C ALA A 49 3.67 5.29 -12.83
N ALA A 50 4.51 6.24 -13.20
CA ALA A 50 4.11 7.64 -13.29
C ALA A 50 2.89 7.82 -14.22
N GLY A 51 1.93 8.62 -13.77
CA GLY A 51 0.67 8.89 -14.46
C GLY A 51 -0.46 7.89 -14.16
N GLU A 52 -0.16 6.78 -13.49
CA GLU A 52 -1.18 5.81 -13.11
C GLU A 52 -2.03 6.30 -11.94
N THR A 53 -3.30 5.87 -11.92
CA THR A 53 -4.25 6.16 -10.85
C THR A 53 -5.00 4.90 -10.43
N ILE A 54 -5.34 4.80 -9.14
CA ILE A 54 -6.30 3.79 -8.67
C ILE A 54 -7.61 4.51 -8.43
N SER A 55 -8.65 4.05 -9.11
CA SER A 55 -10.00 4.62 -9.06
C SER A 55 -10.49 4.82 -7.64
N SER A 56 -11.33 5.84 -7.47
CA SER A 56 -11.94 6.19 -6.21
C SER A 56 -12.76 5.05 -5.63
N GLU A 57 -12.52 4.74 -4.36
CA GLU A 57 -13.26 3.72 -3.64
C GLU A 57 -13.55 4.16 -2.20
N THR A 58 -14.56 3.50 -1.60
CA THR A 58 -14.78 3.45 -0.16
C THR A 58 -14.55 2.01 0.27
N ALA A 59 -13.77 1.80 1.33
CA ALA A 59 -13.48 0.47 1.85
C ALA A 59 -14.05 0.31 3.27
N PRO A 60 -14.64 -0.85 3.63
CA PRO A 60 -15.23 -1.08 4.95
C PRO A 60 -14.18 -1.21 6.06
N ARG A 61 -12.91 -1.40 5.70
CA ARG A 61 -11.79 -1.53 6.63
C ARG A 61 -10.94 -0.26 6.63
N SER A 62 -10.48 0.13 7.81
CA SER A 62 -9.49 1.21 7.91
C SER A 62 -8.15 0.72 7.36
N LYS A 63 -7.38 1.60 6.74
CA LYS A 63 -6.09 1.25 6.16
C LYS A 63 -5.01 2.26 6.45
N ILE A 64 -3.79 1.75 6.60
CA ILE A 64 -2.57 2.54 6.63
C ILE A 64 -1.92 2.44 5.26
N ILE A 65 -1.62 3.58 4.66
CA ILE A 65 -0.81 3.67 3.44
C ILE A 65 0.56 4.21 3.83
N HIS A 66 1.61 3.51 3.44
CA HIS A 66 2.99 3.90 3.71
C HIS A 66 3.83 3.83 2.43
N VAL A 67 4.48 4.94 2.06
CA VAL A 67 5.28 5.03 0.84
C VAL A 67 6.67 4.49 1.08
N LEU A 68 7.05 3.49 0.30
CA LEU A 68 8.36 2.83 0.36
C LEU A 68 9.37 3.56 -0.54
N GLU A 69 8.95 3.95 -1.74
CA GLU A 69 9.80 4.54 -2.77
C GLU A 69 8.98 5.49 -3.63
N GLY A 70 9.58 6.61 -4.07
CA GLY A 70 8.92 7.60 -4.92
C GLY A 70 7.94 8.49 -4.17
N GLU A 71 6.92 8.97 -4.89
CA GLU A 71 5.93 9.92 -4.39
C GLU A 71 4.51 9.48 -4.77
N LEU A 72 3.62 9.42 -3.78
CA LEU A 72 2.22 9.08 -3.94
C LEU A 72 1.37 10.26 -3.52
N HIS A 73 0.44 10.67 -4.40
CA HIS A 73 -0.57 11.67 -4.06
C HIS A 73 -1.87 10.94 -3.78
N MET A 74 -2.51 11.31 -2.69
CA MET A 74 -3.83 10.81 -2.35
C MET A 74 -4.78 11.97 -2.12
N LEU A 75 -6.05 11.73 -2.39
CA LEU A 75 -7.15 12.57 -1.92
C LEU A 75 -7.92 11.71 -0.90
N VAL A 76 -8.00 12.14 0.36
CA VAL A 76 -8.68 11.39 1.43
C VAL A 76 -9.76 12.27 2.02
N ALA A 77 -11.03 11.91 1.85
CA ALA A 77 -12.15 12.79 2.21
C ALA A 77 -11.97 14.24 1.70
N GLU A 78 -11.60 14.38 0.42
CA GLU A 78 -11.32 15.67 -0.25
C GLU A 78 -10.07 16.41 0.28
N LEU A 79 -9.32 15.85 1.23
CA LEU A 79 -8.09 16.44 1.73
C LEU A 79 -6.87 15.92 0.93
N PRO A 80 -6.12 16.79 0.25
CA PRO A 80 -4.94 16.37 -0.50
C PRO A 80 -3.82 15.96 0.46
N CYS A 81 -3.28 14.76 0.22
CA CYS A 81 -2.22 14.14 0.99
C CYS A 81 -1.06 13.80 0.06
N HIS A 82 0.02 14.59 0.11
CA HIS A 82 1.23 14.36 -0.69
C HIS A 82 2.25 13.56 0.13
N LEU A 83 2.48 12.31 -0.25
CA LEU A 83 3.29 11.37 0.51
C LEU A 83 4.60 11.09 -0.25
N THR A 84 5.72 11.41 0.38
CA THR A 84 7.06 11.03 -0.09
C THR A 84 7.54 9.76 0.61
N SER A 85 8.63 9.15 0.14
CA SER A 85 9.21 7.95 0.76
C SER A 85 9.38 8.12 2.28
N GLY A 86 8.89 7.15 3.04
CA GLY A 86 8.84 7.15 4.51
C GLY A 86 7.59 7.79 5.11
N ALA A 87 6.79 8.53 4.35
CA ALA A 87 5.54 9.12 4.83
C ALA A 87 4.40 8.08 4.90
N SER A 88 3.44 8.35 5.78
CA SER A 88 2.24 7.52 5.95
C SER A 88 0.99 8.37 6.10
N VAL A 89 -0.14 7.81 5.69
CA VAL A 89 -1.48 8.34 5.97
C VAL A 89 -2.42 7.23 6.42
N ILE A 90 -3.42 7.59 7.22
CA ILE A 90 -4.51 6.69 7.62
C ILE A 90 -5.75 7.07 6.83
N VAL A 91 -6.41 6.07 6.26
CA VAL A 91 -7.75 6.18 5.69
C VAL A 91 -8.69 5.40 6.59
N THR A 92 -9.64 6.07 7.21
CA THR A 92 -10.65 5.43 8.07
C THR A 92 -11.63 4.60 7.25
N ALA A 93 -12.31 3.65 7.89
CA ALA A 93 -13.38 2.89 7.26
C ALA A 93 -14.43 3.82 6.63
N ASP A 94 -15.02 3.36 5.52
CA ASP A 94 -16.05 4.06 4.75
C ASP A 94 -15.64 5.46 4.26
N THR A 95 -14.33 5.75 4.24
CA THR A 95 -13.80 7.03 3.79
C THR A 95 -13.43 6.94 2.32
N TRP A 96 -13.99 7.84 1.53
CA TRP A 96 -13.67 7.98 0.12
C TRP A 96 -12.21 8.41 -0.06
N HIS A 97 -11.51 7.76 -0.98
CA HIS A 97 -10.14 8.12 -1.29
C HIS A 97 -9.70 7.69 -2.70
N GLU A 98 -8.66 8.33 -3.20
CA GLU A 98 -8.04 8.07 -4.51
C GLU A 98 -6.52 8.03 -4.40
N PHE A 99 -5.88 7.36 -5.35
CA PHE A 99 -4.43 7.27 -5.47
C PHE A 99 -3.97 7.78 -6.84
N ALA A 100 -2.93 8.62 -6.85
CA ALA A 100 -2.31 9.12 -8.07
C ALA A 100 -0.78 9.12 -7.94
N ALA A 101 -0.11 8.44 -8.87
CA ALA A 101 1.34 8.39 -8.94
C ALA A 101 1.86 9.51 -9.86
N HIS A 102 2.11 10.71 -9.33
CA HIS A 102 2.70 11.80 -10.11
C HIS A 102 4.12 11.45 -10.60
N SER A 103 4.87 10.73 -9.77
CA SER A 103 6.07 10.00 -10.15
C SER A 103 5.88 8.53 -9.84
N SER A 104 6.67 7.65 -10.45
CA SER A 104 6.56 6.22 -10.17
C SER A 104 6.84 5.96 -8.69
N CYS A 105 5.99 5.16 -8.04
CA CYS A 105 6.08 4.94 -6.61
C CYS A 105 5.80 3.49 -6.23
N LYS A 106 6.31 3.09 -5.07
CA LYS A 106 5.95 1.86 -4.37
C LYS A 106 5.42 2.21 -3.00
N PHE A 107 4.35 1.55 -2.59
CA PHE A 107 3.78 1.71 -1.26
C PHE A 107 3.18 0.40 -0.77
N ILE A 108 2.94 0.36 0.53
CA ILE A 108 2.20 -0.72 1.17
C ILE A 108 0.88 -0.21 1.71
N GLN A 109 -0.18 -0.97 1.45
CA GLN A 109 -1.48 -0.83 2.08
C GLN A 109 -1.61 -1.92 3.15
N ILE A 110 -2.00 -1.52 4.36
CA ILE A 110 -2.30 -2.42 5.48
C ILE A 110 -3.75 -2.20 5.88
N SER A 111 -4.63 -3.15 5.56
CA SER A 111 -6.04 -3.12 5.95
C SER A 111 -6.21 -3.75 7.34
N LEU A 112 -6.86 -3.05 8.26
CA LEU A 112 -7.08 -3.43 9.66
C LEU A 112 -8.51 -3.89 9.91
#